data_AF-A0CDS5-F1
#
_entry.id   AF-A0CDS5-F1
#
_cell.length_a   1.000
_cell.length_b   1.000
_cell.length_c   1.000
_cell.angle_alpha   90.00
_cell.angle_beta   90.00
_cell.angle_gamma   90.00
#
_symmetry.space_group_name_H-M   'P 1'
#
loop_
_entity.id
_entity.type
_entity.pdbx_description
1 polymer ?
#
loop_
_entity_poly.entity_id
_entity_poly.type
_entity_poly.pdbx_seq_one_letter_code
_entity_poly.pdbx_strand_id
1 'polypeptide(L)'
;MDQQNSANPEENSLQARNRRRRNDSNNRDFTCGCGKSYLSYAALYTHLKQKHDSVAPDGTQLPNNANQRPGRGRPRRQEDQDRKSAKSDDGQSESGNEPDETLEGLLTFLDSLGNFRQTEKFSNDVEVQEFLLKHFPSNNVFSNCSEYQGIYDLLKDLTDEKIKLQDTDLLANEPFDKDKSLRKTNVAKILAYFLTQIGPKLCVEAYKEMAIFIIFYQKCLNTFGYQAKENYLQDQKNGDHKQLDIKEEVIQNQEFCDVQNGEYMLLIANEFILSFLPSSYMGLETIEKNFKIFGSSAEKLKNAVYVTQHFSYWLYSLKFTNSRLDFYTEDD
;
A
#
# COMPACT_ATOMS: atom_id res chain seq x y z
N MET A 1 26.08 41.60 -58.31
CA MET A 1 27.23 40.77 -57.88
C MET A 1 26.60 39.60 -57.15
N ASP A 2 26.17 38.63 -57.95
CA ASP A 2 25.35 37.50 -57.55
C ASP A 2 26.26 36.27 -57.49
N GLN A 3 26.38 35.66 -56.32
CA GLN A 3 27.13 34.41 -56.15
C GLN A 3 26.16 33.23 -56.23
N GLN A 4 26.29 32.49 -57.32
CA GLN A 4 25.65 31.20 -57.55
C GLN A 4 26.40 30.11 -56.78
N ASN A 5 25.68 29.35 -55.95
CA ASN A 5 26.15 28.10 -55.36
C ASN A 5 25.31 26.95 -55.94
N SER A 6 25.89 26.24 -56.90
CA SER A 6 25.29 25.06 -57.55
C SER A 6 25.68 23.80 -56.77
N ALA A 7 24.75 23.23 -56.00
CA ALA A 7 24.90 21.93 -55.37
C ALA A 7 24.28 20.84 -56.27
N ASN A 8 25.09 19.87 -56.65
CA ASN A 8 24.74 18.72 -57.50
C ASN A 8 24.02 17.64 -56.68
N PRO A 9 22.80 17.16 -57.05
CA PRO A 9 22.03 16.21 -56.24
C PRO A 9 21.87 14.81 -56.88
N GLU A 10 22.96 14.18 -57.38
CA GLU A 10 22.83 12.89 -58.09
C GLU A 10 23.87 11.80 -57.73
N GLU A 11 24.30 11.69 -56.46
CA GLU A 11 25.25 10.61 -56.08
C GLU A 11 24.86 9.76 -54.86
N ASN A 12 23.58 9.73 -54.47
CA ASN A 12 23.14 8.96 -53.29
C ASN A 12 22.11 7.83 -53.56
N SER A 13 21.97 7.36 -54.81
CA SER A 13 20.89 6.43 -55.18
C SER A 13 21.30 4.97 -55.46
N LEU A 14 22.52 4.52 -55.16
CA LEU A 14 22.96 3.15 -55.47
C LEU A 14 23.37 2.24 -54.30
N GLN A 15 23.21 2.66 -53.04
CA GLN A 15 23.53 1.81 -51.87
C GLN A 15 22.30 1.17 -51.17
N ALA A 16 21.11 1.26 -51.75
CA ALA A 16 19.87 0.76 -51.13
C ALA A 16 19.43 -0.67 -51.56
N ARG A 17 20.26 -1.45 -52.24
CA ARG A 17 19.88 -2.80 -52.71
C ARG A 17 20.96 -3.86 -52.48
N ASN A 18 21.21 -4.21 -51.21
CA ASN A 18 21.58 -5.59 -50.87
C ASN A 18 21.47 -5.87 -49.36
N ARG A 19 20.24 -5.88 -48.82
CA ARG A 19 19.98 -6.59 -47.56
C ARG A 19 20.00 -8.09 -47.86
N ARG A 20 21.09 -8.75 -47.48
CA ARG A 20 21.23 -10.21 -47.55
C ARG A 20 20.03 -10.86 -46.84
N ARG A 21 19.26 -11.70 -47.55
CA ARG A 21 18.24 -12.55 -46.93
C ARG A 21 18.96 -13.58 -46.07
N ARG A 22 19.01 -13.35 -44.76
CA ARG A 22 19.52 -14.33 -43.80
C ARG A 22 18.53 -15.48 -43.74
N ASN A 23 18.86 -16.59 -44.40
CA ASN A 23 18.04 -17.80 -44.43
C ASN A 23 18.26 -18.60 -43.13
N ASP A 24 17.78 -18.07 -42.01
CA ASP A 24 17.70 -18.82 -40.75
C ASP A 24 16.39 -19.62 -40.74
N SER A 25 16.45 -20.84 -41.28
CA SER A 25 15.32 -21.77 -41.31
C SER A 25 15.14 -22.56 -39.99
N ASN A 26 16.09 -22.46 -39.05
CA ASN A 26 16.22 -23.44 -37.97
C ASN A 26 15.60 -23.05 -36.61
N ASN A 27 14.67 -22.09 -36.53
CA ASN A 27 14.06 -21.72 -35.23
C ASN A 27 12.72 -20.97 -35.36
N ARG A 28 11.85 -21.37 -36.29
CA ARG A 28 10.53 -20.73 -36.46
C ARG A 28 9.41 -21.59 -35.87
N ASP A 29 9.48 -21.80 -34.57
CA ASP A 29 8.56 -22.69 -33.84
C ASP A 29 7.16 -22.09 -33.65
N PHE A 30 6.96 -20.82 -33.99
CA PHE A 30 5.71 -20.09 -33.79
C PHE A 30 4.99 -19.91 -35.13
N THR A 31 3.98 -20.73 -35.38
CA THR A 31 3.26 -20.71 -36.67
C THR A 31 1.83 -20.22 -36.47
N CYS A 32 1.44 -19.19 -37.22
CA CYS A 32 0.06 -18.70 -37.29
C CYS A 32 -0.77 -19.61 -38.22
N GLY A 33 -2.05 -19.81 -37.91
CA GLY A 33 -3.00 -20.54 -38.77
C GLY A 33 -3.10 -20.02 -40.22
N CYS A 34 -2.63 -18.80 -40.49
CA CYS A 34 -2.51 -18.24 -41.84
C CYS A 34 -1.27 -18.71 -42.64
N GLY A 35 -0.45 -19.62 -42.07
CA GLY A 35 0.72 -20.22 -42.73
C GLY A 35 2.04 -19.47 -42.55
N LYS A 36 2.07 -18.38 -41.77
CA LYS A 36 3.30 -17.62 -41.49
C LYS A 36 3.98 -18.12 -40.22
N SER A 37 5.29 -18.31 -40.28
CA SER A 37 6.12 -18.75 -39.16
C SER A 37 7.05 -17.64 -38.67
N TYR A 38 7.20 -17.56 -37.35
CA TYR A 38 7.88 -16.49 -36.63
C TYR A 38 8.96 -17.06 -35.70
N LEU A 39 9.99 -16.25 -35.44
CA LEU A 39 11.14 -16.63 -34.61
C LEU A 39 10.85 -16.56 -33.11
N SER A 40 9.79 -15.87 -32.70
CA SER A 40 9.43 -15.69 -31.29
C SER A 40 7.93 -15.51 -31.11
N TYR A 41 7.45 -15.81 -29.91
CA TYR A 41 6.06 -15.59 -29.53
C TYR A 41 5.65 -14.12 -29.66
N ALA A 42 6.50 -13.17 -29.27
CA ALA A 42 6.21 -11.74 -29.39
C ALA A 42 5.97 -11.30 -30.85
N ALA A 43 6.71 -11.88 -31.80
CA ALA A 43 6.52 -11.61 -33.22
C ALA A 43 5.20 -12.21 -33.74
N LEU A 44 4.85 -13.42 -33.31
CA LEU A 44 3.54 -14.03 -33.60
C LEU A 44 2.40 -13.19 -33.01
N TYR A 45 2.51 -12.76 -31.74
CA TYR A 45 1.50 -11.95 -31.07
C TYR A 45 1.26 -10.61 -31.78
N THR A 46 2.34 -9.94 -32.17
CA THR A 46 2.25 -8.69 -32.96
C THR A 46 1.55 -8.94 -34.29
N HIS A 47 1.82 -10.08 -34.93
CA HIS A 47 1.15 -10.47 -36.15
C HIS A 47 -0.36 -10.75 -35.96
N LEU A 48 -0.73 -11.49 -34.92
CA LEU A 48 -2.14 -11.76 -34.56
C LEU A 48 -2.89 -10.46 -34.31
N LYS A 49 -2.28 -9.54 -33.55
CA LYS A 49 -2.86 -8.22 -33.26
C LYS A 49 -3.09 -7.39 -34.52
N GLN A 50 -2.19 -7.46 -35.51
CA GLN A 50 -2.28 -6.65 -36.73
C GLN A 50 -3.08 -7.29 -37.88
N LYS A 51 -3.22 -8.62 -37.90
CA LYS A 51 -3.78 -9.35 -39.05
C LYS A 51 -4.98 -10.23 -38.71
N HIS A 52 -5.22 -10.50 -37.44
CA HIS A 52 -6.28 -11.38 -36.97
C HIS A 52 -7.05 -10.77 -35.78
N ASP A 53 -7.02 -9.44 -35.62
CA ASP A 53 -7.69 -8.71 -34.54
C ASP A 53 -7.45 -9.28 -33.13
N SER A 54 -6.23 -9.78 -32.91
CA SER A 54 -5.79 -10.44 -31.67
C SER A 54 -6.45 -11.80 -31.38
N VAL A 55 -7.23 -12.36 -32.31
CA VAL A 55 -7.80 -13.71 -32.22
C VAL A 55 -6.92 -14.68 -32.98
N ALA A 56 -6.51 -15.78 -32.35
CA ALA A 56 -5.69 -16.80 -33.01
C ALA A 56 -6.55 -17.64 -33.98
N PRO A 57 -6.28 -17.63 -35.30
CA PRO A 57 -7.00 -18.48 -36.25
C PRO A 57 -6.67 -19.97 -36.02
N ASP A 58 -7.58 -20.85 -36.46
CA ASP A 58 -7.42 -22.30 -36.34
C ASP A 58 -6.10 -22.79 -36.94
N GLY A 59 -5.40 -23.65 -36.20
CA GLY A 59 -4.07 -24.15 -36.57
C GLY A 59 -2.89 -23.30 -36.09
N THR A 60 -3.14 -22.24 -35.31
CA THR A 60 -2.05 -21.49 -34.65
C THR A 60 -1.37 -22.35 -33.58
N GLN A 61 -0.07 -22.59 -33.73
CA GLN A 61 0.73 -23.35 -32.76
C GLN A 61 1.34 -22.40 -31.72
N LEU A 62 0.75 -22.43 -30.52
CA LEU A 62 1.30 -21.78 -29.32
C LEU A 62 2.24 -22.75 -28.62
N PRO A 63 3.37 -22.30 -28.06
CA PRO A 63 4.26 -23.18 -27.31
C PRO A 63 3.48 -23.78 -26.13
N ASN A 64 3.38 -25.10 -26.10
CA ASN A 64 2.87 -25.80 -24.94
C ASN A 64 3.86 -25.54 -23.79
N ASN A 65 3.43 -24.80 -22.75
CA ASN A 65 4.25 -24.48 -21.57
C ASN A 65 4.68 -25.71 -20.74
N ALA A 66 4.47 -26.93 -21.24
CA ALA A 66 4.67 -28.18 -20.51
C ALA A 66 6.12 -28.71 -20.51
N ASN A 67 7.09 -28.04 -21.13
CA ASN A 67 8.48 -28.52 -21.17
C ASN A 67 9.51 -27.39 -21.04
N GLN A 68 9.54 -26.72 -19.89
CA GLN A 68 10.78 -26.07 -19.44
C GLN A 68 11.79 -27.17 -19.11
N ARG A 69 12.59 -27.58 -20.11
CA ARG A 69 13.75 -28.43 -19.86
C ARG A 69 14.82 -27.61 -19.12
N PRO A 70 15.46 -28.16 -18.08
CA PRO A 70 16.56 -27.49 -17.39
C PRO A 70 17.70 -27.29 -18.38
N GLY A 71 18.07 -26.03 -18.59
CA GLY A 71 19.09 -25.61 -19.54
C GLY A 71 20.42 -26.31 -19.29
N ARG A 72 20.77 -27.25 -20.17
CA ARG A 72 22.15 -27.70 -20.36
C ARG A 72 22.85 -26.70 -21.29
N GLY A 73 23.84 -25.97 -20.77
CA GLY A 73 24.82 -25.29 -21.61
C GLY A 73 25.41 -24.00 -21.04
N ARG A 74 26.62 -24.14 -20.47
CA ARG A 74 27.62 -23.11 -20.08
C ARG A 74 27.44 -22.47 -18.69
N PRO A 75 28.43 -22.61 -17.77
CA PRO A 75 28.44 -21.88 -16.51
C PRO A 75 28.32 -20.37 -16.76
N ARG A 76 27.32 -19.72 -16.16
CA ARG A 76 27.18 -18.26 -16.19
C ARG A 76 28.36 -17.65 -15.41
N ARG A 77 29.03 -16.66 -16.02
CA ARG A 77 29.95 -15.78 -15.30
C ARG A 77 29.16 -15.00 -14.24
N GLN A 78 29.72 -14.96 -13.04
CA GLN A 78 29.09 -14.44 -11.83
C GLN A 78 28.76 -12.92 -11.91
N GLU A 79 29.40 -12.18 -12.80
CA GLU A 79 29.26 -10.71 -12.93
C GLU A 79 27.98 -10.25 -13.63
N ASP A 80 27.25 -11.13 -14.34
CA ASP A 80 25.99 -10.78 -15.02
C ASP A 80 24.74 -10.95 -14.13
N GLN A 81 24.88 -11.51 -12.92
CA GLN A 81 23.78 -11.62 -11.96
C GLN A 81 23.53 -10.30 -11.21
N ASP A 82 24.58 -9.51 -10.93
CA ASP A 82 24.44 -8.28 -10.14
C ASP A 82 23.90 -7.08 -10.93
N ARG A 83 23.91 -7.14 -12.27
CA ARG A 83 23.39 -6.05 -13.14
C ARG A 83 21.93 -6.22 -13.56
N LYS A 84 21.32 -7.38 -13.33
CA LYS A 84 19.92 -7.67 -13.72
C LYS A 84 18.93 -7.64 -12.56
N SER A 85 19.40 -7.50 -11.32
CA SER A 85 18.57 -7.31 -10.12
C SER A 85 18.07 -5.87 -9.94
N ALA A 86 18.47 -4.91 -10.78
CA ALA A 86 18.14 -3.49 -10.59
C ALA A 86 17.08 -2.91 -11.55
N LYS A 87 16.48 -3.69 -12.47
CA LYS A 87 15.43 -3.15 -13.37
C LYS A 87 14.36 -4.18 -13.68
N SER A 88 13.11 -3.78 -13.43
CA SER A 88 11.81 -4.45 -13.60
C SER A 88 11.37 -5.38 -12.45
N ASP A 89 10.98 -4.76 -11.34
CA ASP A 89 10.15 -5.35 -10.28
C ASP A 89 8.79 -4.63 -10.18
N ASP A 90 8.24 -4.25 -11.35
CA ASP A 90 6.88 -3.69 -11.48
C ASP A 90 6.01 -4.71 -12.22
N GLY A 91 5.67 -5.81 -11.54
CA GLY A 91 4.87 -6.85 -12.21
C GLY A 91 4.51 -8.06 -11.37
N GLN A 92 3.53 -7.89 -10.49
CA GLN A 92 2.51 -8.88 -10.18
C GLN A 92 2.99 -10.24 -9.66
N SER A 93 3.18 -10.27 -8.35
CA SER A 93 2.65 -11.37 -7.54
C SER A 93 2.00 -10.77 -6.31
N GLU A 94 0.73 -10.37 -6.44
CA GLU A 94 -0.14 -10.12 -5.29
C GLU A 94 -0.31 -11.45 -4.55
N SER A 95 0.61 -11.75 -3.65
CA SER A 95 0.39 -12.81 -2.68
C SER A 95 -0.75 -12.33 -1.78
N GLY A 96 -1.86 -13.06 -1.75
CA GLY A 96 -3.05 -12.69 -0.98
C GLY A 96 -2.86 -12.63 0.55
N ASN A 97 -1.62 -12.68 1.05
CA ASN A 97 -1.27 -12.74 2.47
C ASN A 97 -0.55 -11.47 2.97
N GLU A 98 -0.30 -10.48 2.11
CA GLU A 98 0.48 -9.28 2.49
C GLU A 98 -0.07 -8.54 3.72
N PRO A 99 -1.40 -8.36 3.90
CA PRO A 99 -1.93 -7.70 5.10
C PRO A 99 -1.68 -8.47 6.39
N ASP A 100 -1.81 -9.80 6.37
CA ASP A 100 -1.56 -10.65 7.53
C ASP A 100 -0.07 -10.65 7.92
N GLU A 101 0.82 -10.62 6.93
CA GLU A 101 2.26 -10.48 7.17
C GLU A 101 2.61 -9.15 7.84
N THR A 102 1.97 -8.04 7.43
CA THR A 102 2.21 -6.74 8.07
C THR A 102 1.76 -6.70 9.54
N LEU A 103 0.62 -7.32 9.86
CA LEU A 103 0.14 -7.43 11.24
C LEU A 103 1.01 -8.38 12.07
N GLU A 104 1.47 -9.48 11.49
CA GLU A 104 2.37 -10.41 12.17
C GLU A 104 3.71 -9.75 12.49
N GLY A 105 4.20 -8.87 11.62
CA GLY A 105 5.34 -8.00 11.90
C GLY A 105 5.12 -7.13 13.13
N LEU A 106 3.96 -6.47 13.23
CA LEU A 106 3.60 -5.67 14.42
C LEU A 106 3.56 -6.54 15.69
N LEU A 107 2.92 -7.70 15.63
CA LEU A 107 2.80 -8.60 16.78
C LEU A 107 4.16 -9.14 17.23
N THR A 108 5.04 -9.46 16.28
CA THR A 108 6.42 -9.86 16.57
C THR A 108 7.21 -8.74 17.25
N PHE A 109 7.05 -7.50 16.77
CA PHE A 109 7.63 -6.33 17.43
C PHE A 109 7.10 -6.18 18.86
N LEU A 110 5.78 -6.27 19.06
CA LEU A 110 5.19 -6.19 20.40
C LEU A 110 5.71 -7.31 21.31
N ASP A 111 5.81 -8.55 20.83
CA ASP A 111 6.38 -9.66 21.60
C ASP A 111 7.82 -9.40 22.05
N SER A 112 8.61 -8.69 21.24
CA SER A 112 9.98 -8.30 21.59
C SER A 112 10.03 -7.31 22.77
N LEU A 113 8.96 -6.54 22.99
CA LEU A 113 8.79 -5.64 24.14
C LEU A 113 8.24 -6.38 25.37
N GLY A 114 7.52 -7.49 25.18
CA GLY A 114 6.94 -8.33 26.23
C GLY A 114 5.83 -9.23 25.70
N ASN A 115 5.32 -10.15 26.53
CA ASN A 115 4.27 -11.10 26.14
C ASN A 115 2.89 -10.42 25.96
N PHE A 116 2.71 -9.67 24.87
CA PHE A 116 1.50 -8.89 24.59
C PHE A 116 0.50 -9.61 23.70
N ARG A 117 0.82 -10.80 23.18
CA ARG A 117 -0.15 -11.63 22.45
C ARG A 117 -1.21 -12.23 23.37
N GLN A 118 -2.41 -12.31 22.82
CA GLN A 118 -3.49 -13.08 23.42
C GLN A 118 -3.18 -14.59 23.33
N THR A 119 -3.22 -15.28 24.46
CA THR A 119 -3.00 -16.74 24.51
C THR A 119 -4.28 -17.54 24.30
N GLU A 120 -5.42 -16.97 24.71
CA GLU A 120 -6.74 -17.57 24.57
C GLU A 120 -7.35 -17.23 23.21
N LYS A 121 -7.64 -18.25 22.40
CA LYS A 121 -8.34 -18.05 21.14
C LYS A 121 -9.83 -17.84 21.41
N PHE A 122 -10.41 -16.81 20.82
CA PHE A 122 -11.85 -16.61 20.80
C PHE A 122 -12.52 -17.69 19.95
N SER A 123 -13.65 -18.20 20.42
CA SER A 123 -14.40 -19.29 19.78
C SER A 123 -15.28 -18.79 18.62
N ASN A 124 -15.68 -17.52 18.65
CA ASN A 124 -16.59 -16.91 17.69
C ASN A 124 -16.47 -15.37 17.70
N ASP A 125 -17.10 -14.72 16.72
CA ASP A 125 -17.08 -13.24 16.59
C ASP A 125 -17.84 -12.50 17.70
N VAL A 126 -18.74 -13.17 18.43
CA VAL A 126 -19.44 -12.57 19.58
C VAL A 126 -18.48 -12.37 20.76
N GLU A 127 -17.63 -13.36 21.04
CA GLU A 127 -16.59 -13.24 22.06
C GLU A 127 -15.55 -12.17 21.70
N VAL A 128 -15.21 -12.07 20.41
CA VAL A 128 -14.33 -11.00 19.89
C VAL A 128 -14.96 -9.63 20.13
N GLN A 129 -16.23 -9.44 19.76
CA GLN A 129 -16.93 -8.19 20.01
C GLN A 129 -16.98 -7.84 21.50
N GLU A 130 -17.36 -8.80 22.35
CA GLU A 130 -17.44 -8.59 23.80
C GLU A 130 -16.08 -8.14 24.34
N PHE A 131 -14.99 -8.81 23.95
CA PHE A 131 -13.63 -8.44 24.35
C PHE A 131 -13.30 -7.00 23.92
N LEU A 132 -13.49 -6.69 22.64
CA LEU A 132 -13.14 -5.38 22.07
C LEU A 132 -13.91 -4.24 22.75
N LEU A 133 -15.21 -4.39 22.96
CA LEU A 133 -16.06 -3.34 23.55
C LEU A 133 -15.88 -3.23 25.07
N LYS A 134 -15.72 -4.36 25.78
CA LYS A 134 -15.54 -4.38 27.23
C LYS A 134 -14.21 -3.77 27.67
N HIS A 135 -13.16 -3.99 26.87
CA HIS A 135 -11.81 -3.53 27.18
C HIS A 135 -11.42 -2.22 26.50
N PHE A 136 -12.31 -1.63 25.70
CA PHE A 136 -12.06 -0.32 25.08
C PHE A 136 -11.83 0.76 26.15
N PRO A 137 -10.83 1.64 26.00
CA PRO A 137 -10.56 2.71 26.96
C PRO A 137 -11.73 3.68 27.01
N SER A 138 -12.17 4.00 28.23
CA SER A 138 -13.35 4.85 28.48
C SER A 138 -13.04 5.96 29.49
N ASN A 139 -14.02 6.39 30.29
CA ASN A 139 -13.98 7.56 31.17
C ASN A 139 -12.85 7.56 32.22
N ASN A 140 -12.16 6.44 32.42
CA ASN A 140 -10.99 6.39 33.31
C ASN A 140 -9.73 6.97 32.66
N VAL A 141 -9.70 7.10 31.34
CA VAL A 141 -8.54 7.61 30.58
C VAL A 141 -8.86 8.96 29.94
N PHE A 142 -10.06 9.12 29.39
CA PHE A 142 -10.45 10.34 28.69
C PHE A 142 -11.35 11.23 29.56
N SER A 143 -11.21 12.54 29.40
CA SER A 143 -11.97 13.52 30.18
C SER A 143 -13.43 13.57 29.73
N ASN A 144 -13.69 13.34 28.43
CA ASN A 144 -15.01 13.35 27.83
C ASN A 144 -15.23 12.11 26.95
N CYS A 145 -16.46 11.57 26.93
CA CYS A 145 -16.83 10.47 26.03
C CYS A 145 -16.71 10.86 24.55
N SER A 146 -16.94 12.13 24.20
CA SER A 146 -16.82 12.60 22.81
C SER A 146 -15.44 12.36 22.21
N GLU A 147 -14.41 12.20 23.04
CA GLU A 147 -13.03 11.95 22.60
C GLU A 147 -12.82 10.57 21.99
N TYR A 148 -13.64 9.58 22.35
CA TYR A 148 -13.46 8.19 21.95
C TYR A 148 -14.72 7.55 21.36
N GLN A 149 -15.89 8.17 21.57
CA GLN A 149 -17.19 7.61 21.20
C GLN A 149 -17.30 7.29 19.71
N GLY A 150 -16.76 8.15 18.82
CA GLY A 150 -16.83 7.93 17.38
C GLY A 150 -16.17 6.62 16.94
N ILE A 151 -14.98 6.31 17.45
CA ILE A 151 -14.29 5.04 17.15
C ILE A 151 -14.97 3.87 17.85
N TYR A 152 -15.46 4.05 19.08
CA TYR A 152 -16.19 3.01 19.80
C TYR A 152 -17.46 2.57 19.06
N ASP A 153 -18.24 3.54 18.57
CA ASP A 153 -19.48 3.27 17.83
C ASP A 153 -19.17 2.56 16.50
N LEU A 154 -18.16 3.03 15.75
CA LEU A 154 -17.72 2.34 14.53
C LEU A 154 -17.22 0.93 14.80
N LEU A 155 -16.49 0.71 15.89
CA LEU A 155 -16.01 -0.61 16.30
C LEU A 155 -17.18 -1.55 16.60
N LYS A 156 -18.21 -1.04 17.30
CA LYS A 156 -19.44 -1.78 17.58
C LYS A 156 -20.19 -2.11 16.30
N ASP A 157 -20.39 -1.14 15.41
CA ASP A 157 -21.13 -1.33 14.16
C ASP A 157 -20.43 -2.37 13.25
N LEU A 158 -19.10 -2.27 13.12
CA LEU A 158 -18.30 -3.22 12.33
C LEU A 158 -18.38 -4.65 12.89
N THR A 159 -18.30 -4.80 14.20
CA THR A 159 -18.38 -6.12 14.84
C THR A 159 -19.80 -6.70 14.78
N ASP A 160 -20.83 -5.85 14.95
CA ASP A 160 -22.24 -6.23 14.76
C ASP A 160 -22.50 -6.71 13.32
N GLU A 161 -21.95 -6.01 12.32
CA GLU A 161 -22.06 -6.39 10.92
C GLU A 161 -21.37 -7.73 10.64
N LYS A 162 -20.17 -7.93 11.19
CA LYS A 162 -19.42 -9.18 11.05
C LYS A 162 -20.18 -10.38 11.63
N ILE A 163 -20.77 -10.22 12.82
CA ILE A 163 -21.60 -11.26 13.46
C ILE A 163 -22.82 -11.61 12.61
N LYS A 164 -23.45 -10.60 11.99
CA LYS A 164 -24.66 -10.80 11.17
C LYS A 164 -24.35 -11.50 9.85
N LEU A 165 -23.26 -11.13 9.19
CA LEU A 165 -22.97 -11.61 7.84
C LEU A 165 -22.32 -12.99 7.81
N GLN A 166 -21.54 -13.36 8.84
CA GLN A 166 -20.76 -14.61 8.95
C GLN A 166 -19.86 -14.88 7.72
N ASP A 167 -18.55 -15.05 7.93
CA ASP A 167 -17.57 -15.36 6.88
C ASP A 167 -17.43 -14.33 5.74
N THR A 168 -18.00 -13.14 5.87
CA THR A 168 -17.85 -12.05 4.89
C THR A 168 -16.71 -11.12 5.29
N ASP A 169 -15.74 -10.96 4.40
CA ASP A 169 -14.70 -9.94 4.55
C ASP A 169 -15.29 -8.54 4.29
N LEU A 170 -15.53 -7.79 5.37
CA LEU A 170 -16.07 -6.43 5.30
C LEU A 170 -15.17 -5.50 4.47
N LEU A 171 -13.85 -5.71 4.51
CA LEU A 171 -12.90 -4.89 3.76
C LEU A 171 -13.00 -5.14 2.26
N ALA A 172 -13.28 -6.37 1.84
CA ALA A 172 -13.46 -6.68 0.42
C ALA A 172 -14.60 -5.87 -0.22
N ASN A 173 -15.59 -5.46 0.57
CA ASN A 173 -16.77 -4.71 0.10
C ASN A 173 -16.61 -3.19 0.15
N GLU A 174 -15.50 -2.67 0.67
CA GLU A 174 -15.28 -1.22 0.75
C GLU A 174 -15.16 -0.58 -0.65
N PRO A 175 -15.79 0.59 -0.88
CA PRO A 175 -15.76 1.27 -2.17
C PRO A 175 -14.32 1.61 -2.58
N PHE A 176 -14.03 1.40 -3.86
CA PHE A 176 -12.70 1.61 -4.44
C PHE A 176 -12.68 2.79 -5.42
N ASP A 177 -11.68 3.64 -5.30
CA ASP A 177 -11.35 4.71 -6.25
C ASP A 177 -10.42 4.15 -7.33
N LYS A 178 -10.96 4.01 -8.55
CA LYS A 178 -10.22 3.45 -9.68
C LYS A 178 -9.11 4.37 -10.18
N ASP A 179 -9.26 5.68 -10.02
CA ASP A 179 -8.31 6.65 -10.54
C ASP A 179 -7.07 6.73 -9.64
N LYS A 180 -7.28 6.65 -8.32
CA LYS A 180 -6.21 6.68 -7.33
C LYS A 180 -5.68 5.29 -6.94
N SER A 181 -6.39 4.23 -7.34
CA SER A 181 -6.15 2.86 -6.90
C SER A 181 -6.19 2.70 -5.36
N LEU A 182 -7.09 3.44 -4.70
CA LEU A 182 -7.23 3.48 -3.24
C LEU A 182 -8.68 3.22 -2.83
N ARG A 183 -8.88 2.71 -1.60
CA ARG A 183 -10.21 2.63 -1.00
C ARG A 183 -10.72 4.02 -0.62
N LYS A 184 -12.04 4.22 -0.74
CA LYS A 184 -12.75 5.46 -0.36
C LYS A 184 -13.22 5.45 1.10
N THR A 185 -12.84 4.42 1.86
CA THR A 185 -13.12 4.30 3.30
C THR A 185 -12.58 5.52 4.03
N ASN A 186 -13.41 6.13 4.87
CA ASN A 186 -13.00 7.28 5.66
C ASN A 186 -12.02 6.85 6.77
N VAL A 187 -11.19 7.80 7.23
CA VAL A 187 -10.13 7.50 8.18
C VAL A 187 -10.66 6.94 9.50
N ALA A 188 -11.77 7.47 10.04
CA ALA A 188 -12.34 6.96 11.28
C ALA A 188 -12.67 5.46 11.20
N LYS A 189 -13.27 5.01 10.08
CA LYS A 189 -13.58 3.59 9.86
C LYS A 189 -12.32 2.76 9.60
N ILE A 190 -11.29 3.32 8.95
CA ILE A 190 -9.97 2.66 8.79
C ILE A 190 -9.35 2.37 10.16
N LEU A 191 -9.37 3.34 11.08
CA LEU A 191 -8.84 3.18 12.44
C LEU A 191 -9.62 2.11 13.22
N ALA A 192 -10.95 2.07 13.09
CA ALA A 192 -11.77 1.03 13.68
C ALA A 192 -11.46 -0.36 13.08
N TYR A 193 -11.30 -0.47 11.76
CA TYR A 193 -10.87 -1.72 11.11
C TYR A 193 -9.54 -2.23 11.65
N PHE A 194 -8.57 -1.34 11.82
CA PHE A 194 -7.28 -1.72 12.39
C PHE A 194 -7.45 -2.33 13.78
N LEU A 195 -8.25 -1.70 14.66
CA LEU A 195 -8.54 -2.22 15.99
C LEU A 195 -9.29 -3.56 15.96
N THR A 196 -10.23 -3.77 15.04
CA THR A 196 -10.92 -5.07 14.91
C THR A 196 -9.97 -6.21 14.51
N GLN A 197 -8.91 -5.92 13.76
CA GLN A 197 -7.95 -6.93 13.30
C GLN A 197 -6.87 -7.23 14.32
N ILE A 198 -6.30 -6.17 14.94
CA ILE A 198 -5.20 -6.34 15.89
C ILE A 198 -5.69 -6.69 17.30
N GLY A 199 -6.82 -6.13 17.73
CA GLY A 199 -7.32 -6.27 19.10
C GLY A 199 -7.48 -7.71 19.57
N PRO A 200 -8.09 -8.64 18.80
CA PRO A 200 -8.26 -10.03 19.22
C PRO A 200 -6.94 -10.81 19.33
N LYS A 201 -5.85 -10.26 18.81
CA LYS A 201 -4.51 -10.85 18.85
C LYS A 201 -3.68 -10.32 20.04
N LEU A 202 -4.19 -9.33 20.79
CA LEU A 202 -3.51 -8.67 21.90
C LEU A 202 -4.12 -9.03 23.26
N CYS A 203 -3.29 -9.06 24.31
CA CYS A 203 -3.77 -9.11 25.68
C CYS A 203 -4.50 -7.81 26.05
N VAL A 204 -5.24 -7.83 27.17
CA VAL A 204 -6.08 -6.71 27.61
C VAL A 204 -5.30 -5.41 27.77
N GLU A 205 -4.11 -5.46 28.36
CA GLU A 205 -3.28 -4.27 28.60
C GLU A 205 -2.78 -3.67 27.28
N ALA A 206 -2.27 -4.51 26.37
CA ALA A 206 -1.75 -4.07 25.08
C ALA A 206 -2.87 -3.52 24.19
N TYR A 207 -4.05 -4.15 24.19
CA TYR A 207 -5.21 -3.67 23.44
C TYR A 207 -5.66 -2.29 23.93
N LYS A 208 -5.73 -2.06 25.25
CA LYS A 208 -6.06 -0.75 25.83
C LYS A 208 -5.08 0.33 25.39
N GLU A 209 -3.79 0.06 25.48
CA GLU A 209 -2.75 0.99 25.05
C GLU A 209 -2.83 1.28 23.55
N MET A 210 -3.06 0.27 22.71
CA MET A 210 -3.25 0.42 21.27
C MET A 210 -4.49 1.26 20.92
N ALA A 211 -5.61 1.03 21.60
CA ALA A 211 -6.82 1.83 21.39
C ALA A 211 -6.62 3.30 21.79
N ILE A 212 -5.91 3.58 22.90
CA ILE A 212 -5.57 4.95 23.29
C ILE A 212 -4.68 5.62 22.25
N PHE A 213 -3.66 4.90 21.76
CA PHE A 213 -2.78 5.37 20.70
C PHE A 213 -3.56 5.75 19.43
N ILE A 214 -4.51 4.91 19.01
CA ILE A 214 -5.38 5.18 17.85
C ILE A 214 -6.29 6.39 18.08
N ILE A 215 -6.85 6.56 19.27
CA ILE A 215 -7.68 7.73 19.61
C ILE A 215 -6.84 9.02 19.58
N PHE A 216 -5.62 9.00 20.12
CA PHE A 216 -4.72 10.14 20.01
C PHE A 216 -4.32 10.44 18.57
N TYR A 217 -4.08 9.40 17.76
CA TYR A 217 -3.79 9.59 16.34
C TYR A 217 -4.97 10.22 15.59
N GLN A 218 -6.21 9.78 15.86
CA GLN A 218 -7.43 10.38 15.32
C GLN A 218 -7.54 11.87 15.69
N LYS A 219 -7.32 12.23 16.96
CA LYS A 219 -7.36 13.63 17.40
C LYS A 219 -6.30 14.47 16.71
N CYS A 220 -5.09 13.93 16.55
CA CYS A 220 -4.02 14.59 15.82
C CYS A 220 -4.41 14.85 14.35
N LEU A 221 -5.03 13.86 13.69
CA LEU A 221 -5.56 13.99 12.32
C LEU A 221 -6.66 15.05 12.24
N ASN A 222 -7.61 15.06 13.19
CA ASN A 222 -8.67 16.06 13.23
C ASN A 222 -8.13 17.47 13.48
N THR A 223 -7.02 17.59 14.20
CA THR A 223 -6.38 18.89 14.51
C THR A 223 -5.54 19.41 13.34
N PHE A 224 -4.71 18.55 12.73
CA PHE A 224 -3.67 18.97 11.77
C PHE A 224 -3.84 18.42 10.36
N GLY A 225 -4.73 17.45 10.14
CA GLY A 225 -4.84 16.72 8.88
C GLY A 225 -5.17 17.61 7.68
N TYR A 226 -6.10 18.56 7.82
CA TYR A 226 -6.43 19.49 6.74
C TYR A 226 -5.26 20.38 6.36
N GLN A 227 -4.56 20.94 7.36
CA GLN A 227 -3.37 21.77 7.13
C GLN A 227 -2.26 20.96 6.45
N ALA A 228 -2.03 19.72 6.90
CA ALA A 228 -1.03 18.84 6.31
C ALA A 228 -1.36 18.50 4.85
N LYS A 229 -2.62 18.19 4.54
CA LYS A 229 -3.10 17.96 3.17
C LYS A 229 -2.91 19.20 2.30
N GLU A 230 -3.28 20.38 2.79
CA GLU A 230 -3.14 21.62 2.03
C GLU A 230 -1.68 21.92 1.68
N ASN A 231 -0.78 21.84 2.66
CA ASN A 231 0.66 22.03 2.45
C ASN A 231 1.20 21.07 1.39
N TYR A 232 0.85 19.78 1.49
CA TYR A 232 1.25 18.77 0.52
C TYR A 232 0.79 19.09 -0.91
N LEU A 233 -0.46 19.53 -1.08
CA LEU A 233 -0.99 19.92 -2.39
C LEU A 233 -0.34 21.19 -2.93
N GLN A 234 0.04 22.14 -2.07
CA GLN A 234 0.79 23.33 -2.46
C GLN A 234 2.21 22.98 -2.94
N ASP A 235 2.89 22.07 -2.24
CA ASP A 235 4.24 21.61 -2.61
C ASP A 235 4.25 20.91 -3.97
N GLN A 236 3.24 20.09 -4.27
CA GLN A 236 3.11 19.47 -5.59
C GLN A 236 2.90 20.50 -6.72
N LYS A 237 2.13 21.57 -6.48
CA LYS A 237 1.90 22.64 -7.48
C LYS A 237 3.16 23.45 -7.76
N ASN A 238 4.04 23.60 -6.77
CA ASN A 238 5.30 24.32 -6.95
C ASN A 238 6.34 23.49 -7.73
N GLY A 239 6.24 22.15 -7.67
CA GLY A 239 7.12 21.24 -8.42
C GLY A 239 6.74 21.08 -9.89
N ASP A 240 5.44 21.10 -10.22
CA ASP A 240 4.93 20.95 -11.58
C ASP A 240 4.22 22.24 -12.04
N HIS A 241 4.72 22.90 -13.08
CA HIS A 241 4.12 24.11 -13.70
C HIS A 241 2.69 23.93 -14.28
N LYS A 242 1.97 22.85 -13.96
CA LYS A 242 0.59 22.62 -14.37
C LYS A 242 -0.35 23.11 -13.27
N GLN A 243 -1.10 24.17 -13.58
CA GLN A 243 -2.25 24.62 -12.80
C GLN A 243 -3.26 23.48 -12.66
N LEU A 244 -3.29 22.85 -11.48
CA LEU A 244 -4.39 21.97 -11.06
C LEU A 244 -5.51 22.84 -10.48
N ASP A 245 -6.62 22.91 -11.22
CA ASP A 245 -7.83 23.63 -10.85
C ASP A 245 -8.63 22.79 -9.84
N ILE A 246 -8.14 22.74 -8.59
CA ILE A 246 -8.81 22.02 -7.50
C ILE A 246 -9.79 22.98 -6.85
N LYS A 247 -11.07 22.89 -7.24
CA LYS A 247 -12.20 23.47 -6.50
C LYS A 247 -12.63 22.50 -5.39
N GLU A 248 -11.77 22.26 -4.41
CA GLU A 248 -12.22 21.64 -3.16
C GLU A 248 -12.78 22.76 -2.28
N GLU A 249 -14.11 22.88 -2.23
CA GLU A 249 -14.76 23.66 -1.18
C GLU A 249 -14.44 22.97 0.15
N VAL A 250 -13.56 23.61 0.94
CA VAL A 250 -13.29 23.18 2.31
C VAL A 250 -14.60 23.28 3.08
N ILE A 251 -15.17 22.13 3.43
CA ILE A 251 -16.32 22.09 4.34
C ILE A 251 -15.77 22.42 5.73
N GLN A 252 -15.76 23.70 6.09
CA GLN A 252 -15.08 24.27 7.27
C GLN A 252 -15.54 23.74 8.65
N ASN A 253 -16.49 22.79 8.70
CA ASN A 253 -17.12 22.36 9.94
C ASN A 253 -17.13 20.83 10.14
N GLN A 254 -16.44 20.05 9.29
CA GLN A 254 -16.38 18.60 9.44
C GLN A 254 -15.01 18.15 9.95
N GLU A 255 -14.99 17.09 10.75
CA GLU A 255 -13.74 16.50 11.21
C GLU A 255 -13.02 15.80 10.05
N PHE A 256 -11.69 15.91 10.03
CA PHE A 256 -10.86 15.31 8.97
C PHE A 256 -11.12 13.82 8.82
N CYS A 257 -11.21 13.10 9.95
CA CYS A 257 -11.35 11.65 9.94
C CYS A 257 -12.69 11.14 9.40
N ASP A 258 -13.73 11.98 9.43
CA ASP A 258 -15.06 11.62 8.97
C ASP A 258 -15.21 11.75 7.46
N VAL A 259 -14.44 12.67 6.86
CA VAL A 259 -14.57 13.07 5.45
C VAL A 259 -13.47 12.50 4.57
N GLN A 260 -12.23 12.52 5.04
CA GLN A 260 -11.08 12.13 4.22
C GLN A 260 -10.89 10.61 4.23
N ASN A 261 -10.30 10.09 3.15
CA ASN A 261 -9.84 8.71 3.08
C ASN A 261 -8.39 8.60 3.61
N GLY A 262 -7.82 7.39 3.53
CA GLY A 262 -6.50 7.09 4.07
C GLY A 262 -5.29 7.73 3.37
N GLU A 263 -5.49 8.40 2.22
CA GLU A 263 -4.40 8.88 1.34
C GLU A 263 -3.40 9.76 2.10
N TYR A 264 -3.91 10.69 2.90
CA TYR A 264 -3.12 11.74 3.56
C TYR A 264 -2.83 11.47 5.04
N MET A 265 -3.18 10.30 5.58
CA MET A 265 -3.04 10.00 7.02
C MET A 265 -1.59 10.14 7.49
N LEU A 266 -0.64 9.66 6.69
CA LEU A 266 0.77 9.60 7.09
C LEU A 266 1.49 10.96 7.08
N LEU A 267 0.88 12.02 6.54
CA LEU A 267 1.48 13.36 6.50
C LEU A 267 1.71 13.95 7.90
N ILE A 268 0.91 13.53 8.88
CA ILE A 268 1.00 14.01 10.27
C ILE A 268 1.87 13.11 11.16
N ALA A 269 2.49 12.05 10.64
CA ALA A 269 3.15 11.04 11.48
C ALA A 269 4.25 11.63 12.37
N ASN A 270 5.07 12.54 11.81
CA ASN A 270 6.12 13.22 12.57
C ASN A 270 5.55 14.14 13.66
N GLU A 271 4.56 14.98 13.31
CA GLU A 271 3.91 15.88 14.27
C GLU A 271 3.22 15.10 15.40
N PHE A 272 2.60 13.98 15.03
CA PHE A 272 1.97 13.09 16.00
C PHE A 272 2.96 12.53 17.01
N ILE A 273 4.06 11.94 16.54
CA ILE A 273 5.04 11.29 17.41
C ILE A 273 5.83 12.31 18.24
N LEU A 274 6.28 13.41 17.64
CA LEU A 274 7.23 14.32 18.26
C LEU A 274 6.56 15.35 19.17
N SER A 275 5.33 15.77 18.83
CA SER A 275 4.67 16.88 19.52
C SER A 275 3.37 16.43 20.19
N PHE A 276 2.44 15.84 19.42
CA PHE A 276 1.08 15.61 19.89
C PHE A 276 1.00 14.49 20.92
N LEU A 277 1.64 13.36 20.65
CA LEU A 277 1.58 12.17 21.51
C LEU A 277 2.19 12.43 22.89
N PRO A 278 3.42 12.99 23.04
CA PRO A 278 3.95 13.36 24.36
C PRO A 278 3.03 14.34 25.10
N SER A 279 2.49 15.33 24.38
CA SER A 279 1.61 16.33 24.98
C SER A 279 0.27 15.76 25.44
N SER A 280 -0.23 14.73 24.76
CA SER A 280 -1.48 14.04 25.11
C SER A 280 -1.39 13.23 26.41
N TYR A 281 -0.17 12.93 26.87
CA TYR A 281 0.07 12.29 28.16
C TYR A 281 0.19 13.28 29.33
N MET A 282 0.28 14.60 29.07
CA MET A 282 0.25 15.60 30.13
C MET A 282 -1.11 15.54 30.84
N GLY A 283 -1.12 15.21 32.13
CA GLY A 283 -2.32 14.96 32.92
C GLY A 283 -2.77 13.49 33.02
N LEU A 284 -2.09 12.56 32.33
CA LEU A 284 -2.34 11.11 32.42
C LEU A 284 -1.20 10.38 33.15
N GLU A 285 -0.36 11.07 33.92
CA GLU A 285 0.91 10.53 34.44
C GLU A 285 0.71 9.30 35.32
N THR A 286 -0.38 9.25 36.10
CA THR A 286 -0.70 8.09 36.95
C THR A 286 -1.06 6.87 36.12
N ILE A 287 -1.74 7.06 34.99
CA ILE A 287 -2.17 5.98 34.10
C ILE A 287 -0.97 5.53 33.25
N GLU A 288 -0.21 6.49 32.70
CA GLU A 288 0.95 6.26 31.86
C GLU A 288 2.04 5.43 32.55
N LYS A 289 2.19 5.56 33.88
CA LYS A 289 3.10 4.73 34.68
C LYS A 289 2.82 3.24 34.57
N ASN A 290 1.59 2.85 34.29
CA ASN A 290 1.20 1.45 34.11
C ASN A 290 1.34 0.99 32.66
N PHE A 291 1.53 1.91 31.72
CA PHE A 291 1.70 1.58 30.31
C PHE A 291 3.08 1.00 30.06
N LYS A 292 3.14 -0.01 29.18
CA LYS A 292 4.36 -0.72 28.83
C LYS A 292 4.80 -0.45 27.39
N ILE A 293 3.86 -0.10 26.51
CA ILE A 293 4.12 0.10 25.08
C ILE A 293 4.29 1.59 24.79
N PHE A 294 3.32 2.42 25.18
CA PHE A 294 3.28 3.84 24.85
C PHE A 294 3.40 4.78 26.06
N GLY A 295 3.80 6.03 25.81
CA GLY A 295 3.97 7.10 26.79
C GLY A 295 4.97 8.16 26.32
N SER A 296 5.27 9.09 27.23
CA SER A 296 6.11 10.27 27.03
C SER A 296 7.61 10.01 27.13
N SER A 297 8.04 8.85 27.63
CA SER A 297 9.46 8.49 27.70
C SER A 297 10.05 8.21 26.32
N ALA A 298 11.35 8.47 26.14
CA ALA A 298 12.03 8.27 24.86
C ALA A 298 11.92 6.83 24.33
N GLU A 299 11.98 5.82 25.21
CA GLU A 299 11.80 4.41 24.84
C GLU A 299 10.39 4.13 24.31
N LYS A 300 9.36 4.68 24.96
CA LYS A 300 7.97 4.49 24.55
C LYS A 300 7.62 5.29 23.28
N LEU A 301 8.25 6.44 23.06
CA LEU A 301 8.16 7.16 21.79
C LEU A 301 8.84 6.39 20.66
N LYS A 302 9.97 5.73 20.92
CA LYS A 302 10.58 4.80 19.95
C LYS A 302 9.63 3.65 19.61
N ASN A 303 8.89 3.11 20.58
CA ASN A 303 7.86 2.10 20.29
C ASN A 303 6.74 2.64 19.42
N ALA A 304 6.28 3.87 19.70
CA ALA A 304 5.27 4.55 18.89
C ALA A 304 5.71 4.74 17.43
N VAL A 305 7.00 5.03 17.19
CA VAL A 305 7.59 5.11 15.85
C VAL A 305 7.46 3.77 15.10
N TYR A 306 7.85 2.64 15.72
CA TYR A 306 7.73 1.32 15.08
C TYR A 306 6.27 0.90 14.86
N VAL A 307 5.38 1.16 15.82
CA VAL A 307 3.94 0.87 15.63
C VAL A 307 3.38 1.69 14.48
N THR A 308 3.73 2.97 14.37
CA THR A 308 3.29 3.83 13.26
C THR A 308 3.82 3.32 11.92
N GLN A 309 5.06 2.81 11.88
CA GLN A 309 5.62 2.19 10.69
C GLN A 309 4.83 0.96 10.26
N HIS A 310 4.60 0.00 11.16
CA HIS A 310 3.83 -1.19 10.84
C HIS A 310 2.38 -0.86 10.46
N PHE A 311 1.78 0.12 11.12
CA PHE A 311 0.47 0.64 10.74
C PHE A 311 0.49 1.23 9.32
N SER A 312 1.54 1.96 8.93
CA SER A 312 1.70 2.47 7.56
C SER A 312 1.79 1.35 6.52
N TYR A 313 2.48 0.25 6.84
CA TYR A 313 2.58 -0.91 5.96
C TYR A 313 1.24 -1.62 5.81
N TRP A 314 0.48 -1.75 6.89
CA TRP A 314 -0.87 -2.28 6.87
C TRP A 314 -1.83 -1.40 6.04
N LEU A 315 -1.74 -0.06 6.17
CA LEU A 315 -2.52 0.86 5.35
C LEU A 315 -2.19 0.70 3.85
N TYR A 316 -0.91 0.55 3.52
CA TYR A 316 -0.44 0.38 2.15
C TYR A 316 -0.89 -0.95 1.54
N SER A 317 -0.73 -2.06 2.27
CA SER A 317 -1.11 -3.41 1.79
C SER A 317 -2.62 -3.51 1.51
N LEU A 318 -3.44 -2.83 2.31
CA LEU A 318 -4.89 -2.76 2.11
C LEU A 318 -5.37 -1.68 1.13
N LYS A 319 -4.45 -0.95 0.47
CA LYS A 319 -4.74 0.14 -0.48
C LYS A 319 -5.55 1.27 0.16
N PHE A 320 -5.31 1.59 1.42
CA PHE A 320 -5.82 2.81 2.06
C PHE A 320 -4.94 4.03 1.77
N THR A 321 -3.66 3.82 1.52
CA THR A 321 -2.70 4.86 1.14
C THR A 321 -1.73 4.35 0.08
N ASN A 322 -1.16 5.28 -0.69
CA ASN A 322 -0.06 5.01 -1.62
C ASN A 322 1.32 5.28 -0.99
N SER A 323 1.35 5.72 0.27
CA SER A 323 2.57 6.08 0.99
C SER A 323 2.98 5.01 2.01
N ARG A 324 4.28 4.85 2.23
CA ARG A 324 4.86 4.03 3.29
C ARG A 324 5.84 4.88 4.08
N LEU A 325 6.00 4.55 5.37
CA LEU A 325 7.06 5.15 6.18
C LEU A 325 8.31 4.27 6.10
N ASP A 326 9.37 4.82 5.52
CA ASP A 326 10.69 4.21 5.52
C ASP A 326 11.59 4.91 6.56
N PHE A 327 12.38 4.12 7.27
CA PHE A 327 13.42 4.66 8.15
C PHE A 327 14.73 4.74 7.38
N TYR A 328 15.30 5.93 7.33
CA TYR A 328 16.69 6.10 6.93
C TYR A 328 17.54 5.97 8.19
N THR A 329 18.30 4.88 8.27
CA THR A 329 19.45 4.85 9.19
C THR A 329 20.62 5.53 8.50
N GLU A 330 21.42 6.33 9.23
CA GLU A 330 22.58 7.05 8.66
C GLU A 330 23.64 6.13 8.01
N ASP A 331 23.47 4.81 8.15
CA ASP A 331 24.31 3.76 7.60
C ASP A 331 23.85 3.23 6.22
N ASP A 332 22.71 3.72 5.69
CA ASP A 332 22.19 3.45 4.33
C ASP A 332 22.47 4.61 3.37
#